data_AF-A0A0D6LRJ8-F1
#
_entry.id   AF-A0A0D6LRJ8-F1
#
_cell.length_a   1.000
_cell.length_b   1.000
_cell.length_c   1.000
_cell.angle_alpha   90.00
_cell.angle_beta   90.00
_cell.angle_gamma   90.00
#
_symmetry.space_group_name_H-M   'P 1'
#
loop_
_entity.id
_entity.type
_entity.pdbx_description
1 polymer ?
#
loop_
_entity_poly.entity_id
_entity_poly.type
_entity_poly.pdbx_seq_one_letter_code
_entity_poly.pdbx_strand_id
1 'polypeptide(L)'
;MQTDDERFSMRNPDEEINLPRDSDAKTDYIEQKLDHFDDSSQERWRQRYYYNFKYTGGSNNIKAVFLRLGGEGPLRIGTVSNEANQMMTLAKQYGAAAFALEHRFYGVSRPTP
;
A
#
# COMPACT_ATOMS: atom_id res chain seq x y z
N MET A 1 4.51 -24.46 -13.51
CA MET A 1 5.20 -23.64 -14.53
C MET A 1 5.77 -22.45 -13.78
N GLN A 2 7.04 -22.55 -13.40
CA GLN A 2 7.75 -21.59 -12.56
C GLN A 2 8.51 -20.68 -13.52
N THR A 3 8.13 -19.41 -13.58
CA THR A 3 8.81 -18.44 -14.45
C THR A 3 9.96 -17.84 -13.66
N ASP A 4 11.14 -18.42 -13.83
CA ASP A 4 12.42 -17.93 -13.30
C ASP A 4 12.91 -16.70 -14.09
N ASP A 5 12.04 -15.69 -14.27
CA ASP A 5 12.44 -14.41 -14.84
C ASP A 5 12.68 -13.44 -13.68
N GLU A 6 13.95 -13.24 -13.32
CA GLU A 6 14.37 -12.25 -12.31
C GLU A 6 13.95 -10.81 -12.68
N ARG A 7 13.45 -10.58 -13.90
CA ARG A 7 12.84 -9.30 -14.33
C ARG A 7 11.38 -9.14 -13.93
N PHE A 8 10.70 -10.21 -13.54
CA PHE A 8 9.41 -10.19 -12.81
C PHE A 8 9.65 -10.14 -11.30
N SER A 9 10.68 -9.39 -10.89
CA SER A 9 11.11 -9.30 -9.51
C SER A 9 9.94 -8.93 -8.60
N MET A 10 9.45 -9.92 -7.86
CA MET A 10 8.54 -9.71 -6.73
C MET A 10 9.26 -9.08 -5.53
N ARG A 11 10.47 -8.52 -5.71
CA ARG A 11 11.18 -7.74 -4.68
C ARG A 11 10.45 -6.42 -4.43
N ASN A 12 10.85 -5.75 -3.35
CA ASN A 12 10.34 -4.44 -3.02
C ASN A 12 10.63 -3.45 -4.19
N PRO A 13 9.61 -2.97 -4.92
CA PRO A 13 9.84 -2.08 -6.05
C PRO A 13 10.29 -0.68 -5.64
N ASP A 14 10.31 -0.39 -4.35
CA ASP A 14 10.59 0.93 -3.79
C ASP A 14 11.97 1.02 -3.10
N GLU A 15 12.80 -0.04 -3.14
CA GLU A 15 14.14 -0.05 -2.51
C GLU A 15 15.06 1.07 -3.01
N GLU A 16 14.92 1.48 -4.26
CA GLU A 16 15.76 2.52 -4.90
C GLU A 16 14.99 3.81 -5.23
N ILE A 17 13.74 3.95 -4.75
CA ILE A 17 12.92 5.12 -5.10
C ILE A 17 13.24 6.30 -4.17
N ASN A 18 13.76 7.37 -4.77
CA ASN A 18 13.74 8.69 -4.16
C ASN A 18 12.38 9.35 -4.38
N LEU A 19 11.57 9.41 -3.33
CA LEU A 19 10.33 10.19 -3.37
C LEU A 19 10.63 11.69 -3.59
N PRO A 20 9.73 12.44 -4.24
CA PRO A 20 9.78 13.90 -4.22
C PRO A 20 9.88 14.43 -2.78
N ARG A 21 10.67 15.49 -2.57
CA ARG A 21 10.87 16.09 -1.24
C ARG A 21 9.58 16.53 -0.53
N ASP A 22 8.52 16.79 -1.30
CA ASP A 22 7.20 17.24 -0.84
C ASP A 22 6.17 16.09 -0.73
N SER A 23 6.63 14.83 -0.81
CA SER A 23 5.78 13.66 -0.66
C SER A 23 5.60 13.29 0.82
N ASP A 24 4.37 13.40 1.32
CA ASP A 24 3.97 12.89 2.64
C ASP A 24 3.63 11.39 2.64
N ALA A 25 3.83 10.71 1.50
CA ALA A 25 3.61 9.28 1.39
C ALA A 25 4.57 8.50 2.28
N LYS A 26 4.03 7.55 3.04
CA LYS A 26 4.77 6.69 3.96
C LYS A 26 4.36 5.24 3.77
N THR A 27 5.27 4.35 4.14
CA THR A 27 5.07 2.90 4.18
C THR A 27 4.87 2.46 5.62
N ASP A 28 3.93 1.57 5.86
CA ASP A 28 3.76 0.89 7.14
C ASP A 28 3.14 -0.50 6.93
N TYR A 29 2.93 -1.24 8.02
CA TYR A 29 2.46 -2.61 8.01
C TYR A 29 1.35 -2.82 9.01
N ILE A 30 0.30 -3.52 8.59
CA ILE A 30 -0.80 -3.93 9.45
C ILE A 30 -0.70 -5.43 9.75
N GLU A 31 -0.99 -5.82 10.99
CA GLU A 31 -1.11 -7.23 11.34
C GLU A 31 -2.41 -7.81 10.80
N GLN A 32 -2.30 -8.91 10.06
CA GLN A 32 -3.41 -9.63 9.44
C GLN A 32 -3.45 -11.06 9.93
N LYS A 33 -4.65 -11.64 10.01
CA LYS A 33 -4.81 -13.08 10.23
C LYS A 33 -4.22 -13.84 9.04
N LEU A 34 -3.53 -14.95 9.31
CA LEU A 34 -3.00 -15.79 8.26
C LEU A 34 -4.15 -16.45 7.48
N ASP A 35 -5.03 -17.12 8.21
CA ASP A 35 -6.21 -17.80 7.66
C ASP A 35 -7.51 -17.18 8.19
N HIS A 36 -8.26 -16.52 7.29
CA HIS A 36 -9.56 -15.93 7.63
C HIS A 36 -10.72 -16.94 7.59
N PHE A 37 -10.48 -18.17 7.15
CA PHE A 37 -11.48 -19.24 7.05
C PHE A 37 -11.45 -20.23 8.22
N ASP A 38 -10.36 -20.26 9.00
CA ASP A 38 -10.25 -21.03 10.24
C ASP A 38 -10.30 -20.11 11.46
N ASP A 39 -11.44 -20.06 12.14
CA ASP A 39 -11.62 -19.24 13.35
C ASP A 39 -10.74 -19.64 14.54
N SER A 40 -10.19 -20.86 14.54
CA SER A 40 -9.28 -21.31 15.59
C SER A 40 -7.85 -20.77 15.41
N SER A 41 -7.43 -20.51 14.16
CA SER A 41 -6.09 -20.01 13.85
C SER A 41 -5.83 -18.64 14.49
N GLN A 42 -4.75 -18.57 15.26
CA GLN A 42 -4.24 -17.34 15.88
C GLN A 42 -3.02 -16.78 15.12
N GLU A 43 -2.63 -17.41 14.02
CA GLU A 43 -1.45 -17.01 13.26
C GLU A 43 -1.67 -15.67 12.58
N ARG A 44 -0.63 -14.82 12.63
CA ARG A 44 -0.65 -13.46 12.08
C ARG A 44 0.59 -13.19 11.26
N TRP A 45 0.45 -12.27 10.31
CA TRP A 45 1.53 -11.81 9.44
C TRP A 45 1.38 -10.31 9.18
N ARG A 46 2.46 -9.68 8.69
CA ARG A 46 2.48 -8.24 8.42
C ARG A 46 2.22 -7.96 6.94
N GLN A 47 1.10 -7.29 6.65
CA GLN A 47 0.74 -6.84 5.31
C GLN A 47 1.18 -5.40 5.11
N ARG A 48 1.88 -5.12 4.00
CA ARG A 48 2.33 -3.76 3.69
C ARG A 48 1.18 -2.90 3.18
N TYR A 49 1.20 -1.63 3.57
CA TYR A 49 0.39 -0.61 2.93
C TYR A 49 1.17 0.70 2.84
N TYR A 50 0.71 1.57 1.94
CA TYR A 50 1.15 2.95 1.87
C TYR A 50 0.03 3.88 2.28
N TYR A 51 0.37 5.02 2.84
CA TYR A 51 -0.58 6.05 3.19
C TYR A 51 -0.03 7.45 2.91
N ASN A 52 -0.94 8.40 2.68
CA ASN A 52 -0.61 9.81 2.49
C ASN A 52 -1.74 10.69 3.06
N PHE A 53 -1.36 11.61 3.96
CA PHE A 53 -2.28 12.56 4.61
C PHE A 53 -2.19 14.00 4.07
N LYS A 54 -1.42 14.25 2.99
CA LYS A 54 -1.12 15.59 2.43
C LYS A 54 -2.32 16.52 2.31
N TYR A 55 -3.49 16.02 1.92
CA TYR A 55 -4.68 16.85 1.68
C TYR A 55 -5.68 16.90 2.83
N THR A 56 -5.40 16.21 3.95
CA THR A 56 -6.28 16.27 5.12
C THR A 56 -6.21 17.62 5.85
N GLY A 57 -5.28 18.50 5.48
CA GLY A 57 -5.10 19.81 6.11
C GLY A 57 -4.66 19.73 7.57
N GLY A 58 -4.09 18.59 8.00
CA GLY A 58 -3.76 18.34 9.41
C GLY A 58 -4.99 18.17 10.31
N SER A 59 -6.18 17.98 9.72
CA SER A 59 -7.42 17.78 10.47
C SER A 59 -7.43 16.42 11.15
N ASN A 60 -7.75 16.40 12.45
CA ASN A 60 -8.07 15.16 13.17
C ASN A 60 -9.44 14.58 12.79
N ASN A 61 -10.25 15.33 12.04
CA ASN A 61 -11.55 14.89 11.54
C ASN A 61 -11.50 14.67 10.02
N ILE A 62 -11.00 13.50 9.62
CA ILE A 62 -10.89 13.08 8.23
C ILE A 62 -12.27 12.63 7.75
N LYS A 63 -12.85 13.36 6.78
CA LYS A 63 -14.22 13.11 6.28
C LYS A 63 -14.28 12.05 5.18
N ALA A 64 -13.17 11.79 4.50
CA ALA A 64 -13.09 10.85 3.39
C ALA A 64 -11.75 10.13 3.39
N VAL A 65 -11.78 8.86 3.02
CA VAL A 65 -10.61 8.02 2.84
C VAL A 65 -10.74 7.32 1.48
N PHE A 66 -9.70 7.42 0.66
CA PHE A 66 -9.60 6.62 -0.55
C PHE A 66 -8.63 5.46 -0.33
N LEU A 67 -9.12 4.25 -0.62
CA LEU A 67 -8.36 3.01 -0.48
C LEU A 67 -8.19 2.38 -1.86
N ARG A 68 -6.94 2.16 -2.26
CA ARG A 68 -6.60 1.31 -3.41
C ARG A 68 -6.21 -0.08 -2.93
N LEU A 69 -6.83 -1.10 -3.51
CA LEU A 69 -6.42 -2.48 -3.33
C LEU A 69 -5.37 -2.83 -4.40
N GLY A 70 -4.26 -3.44 -3.99
CA GLY A 70 -3.26 -3.98 -4.90
C GLY A 70 -3.84 -5.09 -5.77
N GLY A 71 -3.37 -5.19 -7.02
CA GLY A 71 -3.68 -6.30 -7.92
C GLY A 71 -2.61 -7.40 -7.85
N GLU A 72 -2.41 -8.09 -8.97
CA GLU A 72 -1.49 -9.23 -9.10
C GLU A 72 -0.02 -8.80 -9.28
N GLY A 73 0.47 -7.90 -8.44
CA GLY A 73 1.85 -7.44 -8.49
C GLY A 73 2.30 -6.61 -7.29
N PRO A 74 3.61 -6.37 -7.15
CA PRO A 74 4.13 -5.52 -6.09
C PRO A 74 3.50 -4.13 -6.15
N LEU A 75 3.00 -3.67 -5.00
CA LEU A 75 2.46 -2.33 -4.88
C LEU A 75 3.61 -1.33 -4.78
N ARG A 76 3.42 -0.13 -5.34
CA ARG A 76 4.41 0.95 -5.36
C ARG A 76 3.94 2.12 -4.54
N ILE A 77 4.83 2.77 -3.80
CA ILE A 77 4.53 4.00 -3.05
C ILE A 77 4.00 5.14 -3.93
N GLY A 78 4.38 5.14 -5.22
CA GLY A 78 3.82 5.99 -6.28
C GLY A 78 2.29 6.00 -6.34
N THR A 79 1.63 4.95 -5.84
CA THR A 79 0.18 4.85 -5.76
C THR A 79 -0.44 5.96 -4.90
N VAL A 80 0.24 6.36 -3.82
CA VAL A 80 -0.21 7.42 -2.90
C VAL A 80 0.68 8.66 -2.93
N SER A 81 1.73 8.72 -3.75
CA SER A 81 2.60 9.91 -3.89
C SER A 81 2.51 10.61 -5.25
N ASN A 82 2.09 9.92 -6.31
CA ASN A 82 2.01 10.51 -7.64
C ASN A 82 0.73 11.35 -7.78
N GLU A 83 0.88 12.67 -7.86
CA GLU A 83 -0.20 13.66 -8.05
C GLU A 83 -1.00 13.42 -9.34
N ALA A 84 -0.40 12.80 -10.38
CA ALA A 84 -1.09 12.46 -11.62
C ALA A 84 -2.02 11.24 -11.50
N ASN A 85 -1.99 10.53 -10.37
CA ASN A 85 -2.93 9.45 -10.11
C ASN A 85 -4.32 10.03 -9.82
N GLN A 86 -5.35 9.48 -10.47
CA GLN A 86 -6.74 9.89 -10.27
C GLN A 86 -7.15 9.87 -8.79
N MET A 87 -6.70 8.87 -8.02
CA MET A 87 -6.99 8.79 -6.59
C MET A 87 -6.44 10.00 -5.82
N MET A 88 -5.24 10.47 -6.18
CA MET A 88 -4.61 11.63 -5.54
C MET A 88 -5.28 12.95 -5.95
N THR A 89 -5.68 13.05 -7.22
CA THR A 89 -6.50 14.19 -7.71
C THR A 89 -7.81 14.29 -6.92
N LEU A 90 -8.51 13.18 -6.73
CA LEU A 90 -9.72 13.13 -5.91
C LEU A 90 -9.42 13.43 -4.43
N ALA A 91 -8.32 12.90 -3.87
CA ALA A 91 -7.96 13.14 -2.48
C ALA A 91 -7.74 14.63 -2.21
N LYS A 92 -7.10 15.34 -3.15
CA LYS A 92 -6.94 16.79 -3.11
C LYS A 92 -8.27 17.53 -3.15
N GLN A 93 -9.18 17.11 -4.05
CA GLN A 93 -10.49 17.74 -4.21
C GLN A 93 -11.36 17.61 -2.95
N TYR A 94 -11.33 16.46 -2.27
CA TYR A 94 -12.20 16.17 -1.13
C TYR A 94 -11.51 16.31 0.24
N GLY A 95 -10.24 16.69 0.27
CA GLY A 95 -9.44 16.74 1.50
C GLY A 95 -9.33 15.37 2.18
N ALA A 96 -9.16 14.31 1.38
CA ALA A 96 -9.17 12.92 1.84
C ALA A 96 -7.78 12.41 2.21
N ALA A 97 -7.74 11.39 3.07
CA ALA A 97 -6.56 10.55 3.22
C ALA A 97 -6.50 9.50 2.11
N ALA A 98 -5.30 9.15 1.65
CA ALA A 98 -5.09 8.14 0.63
C ALA A 98 -4.34 6.94 1.21
N PHE A 99 -4.82 5.74 0.94
CA PHE A 99 -4.20 4.48 1.33
C PHE A 99 -4.10 3.55 0.13
N ALA A 100 -3.05 2.73 0.11
CA ALA A 100 -2.92 1.65 -0.85
C ALA A 100 -2.42 0.39 -0.14
N LEU A 101 -3.24 -0.67 -0.16
CA LEU A 101 -2.96 -1.93 0.53
C LEU A 101 -2.36 -2.94 -0.44
N GLU A 102 -1.18 -3.47 -0.13
CA GLU A 102 -0.53 -4.47 -0.99
C GLU A 102 -1.25 -5.81 -0.89
N HIS A 103 -1.52 -6.44 -2.04
CA HIS A 103 -2.18 -7.74 -2.06
C HIS A 103 -1.28 -8.81 -1.43
N ARG A 104 -1.87 -9.71 -0.62
CA ARG A 104 -1.12 -10.86 -0.07
C ARG A 104 -0.47 -11.70 -1.17
N PHE A 105 0.71 -12.22 -0.88
CA PHE A 105 1.59 -12.99 -1.78
C PHE A 105 2.32 -12.18 -2.87
N TYR A 106 2.12 -10.87 -2.92
CA TYR A 106 2.81 -9.99 -3.87
C TYR A 106 3.76 -9.03 -3.17
N GLY A 107 4.85 -8.66 -3.87
CA GLY A 107 5.88 -7.80 -3.32
C GLY A 107 6.48 -8.37 -2.03
N VAL A 108 6.54 -7.52 -1.00
CA VAL A 108 7.05 -7.88 0.33
C VAL A 108 5.96 -8.41 1.27
N SER A 109 4.70 -8.38 0.85
CA SER A 109 3.56 -8.91 1.63
C SER A 109 3.50 -10.43 1.52
N ARG A 110 4.36 -11.10 2.29
CA ARG A 110 4.52 -12.57 2.35
C ARG A 110 3.95 -13.13 3.66
N PRO A 111 2.78 -13.80 3.62
CA PRO A 111 2.16 -14.33 4.83
C PRO A 111 2.96 -15.44 5.53
N THR A 112 3.73 -16.21 4.76
CA THR A 112 4.66 -17.22 5.24
C THR A 112 6.07 -16.93 4.70
N PRO A 113 7.13 -17.34 5.41
CA PRO A 113 8.51 -17.27 4.92
C PRO A 113 8.69 -17.93 3.55
#